data_AF-A0A412N421-F1
#
_entry.id   AF-A0A412N421-F1
#
_cell.length_a   1.000
_cell.length_b   1.000
_cell.length_c   1.000
_cell.angle_alpha   90.00
_cell.angle_beta   90.00
_cell.angle_gamma   90.00
#
_symmetry.space_group_name_H-M   'P 1'
#
loop_
_entity.id
_entity.type
_entity.pdbx_description
1 polymer ?
#
loop_
_entity_poly.entity_id
_entity_poly.type
_entity_poly.pdbx_seq_one_letter_code
_entity_poly.pdbx_strand_id
1 'polypeptide(L)'
;MKYLKIENNKAFYLKDKNQPSIWTEIDQIEKEDLLRLLDYAVNEDFELDTYEESKIANKAHQIIYKHLSEKMSTFLSNKDRFKDEANSLYKEAIDKYQ
;
A
#
# COMPACT_ATOMS: atom_id res chain seq x y z
N MET A 1 -0.67 8.84 -0.07
CA MET A 1 0.65 8.88 0.63
C MET A 1 1.41 7.60 0.29
N LYS A 2 2.72 7.67 0.03
CA LYS A 2 3.51 6.48 -0.35
C LYS A 2 3.98 5.73 0.89
N TYR A 3 3.72 4.41 0.94
CA TYR A 3 4.12 3.55 2.04
C TYR A 3 5.13 2.48 1.64
N LEU A 4 5.26 2.18 0.35
CA LEU A 4 6.24 1.25 -0.18
C LEU A 4 6.99 1.95 -1.31
N LYS A 5 8.32 1.98 -1.22
CA LYS A 5 9.16 2.61 -2.26
C LYS A 5 10.36 1.76 -2.63
N ILE A 6 10.87 1.97 -3.83
CA ILE A 6 12.13 1.40 -4.31
C ILE A 6 13.11 2.54 -4.56
N GLU A 7 14.25 2.52 -3.89
CA GLU A 7 15.26 3.56 -3.97
C GLU A 7 16.67 2.95 -3.82
N ASN A 8 17.65 3.46 -4.57
CA ASN A 8 19.05 3.00 -4.47
C ASN A 8 19.23 1.47 -4.52
N ASN A 9 18.51 0.80 -5.43
CA ASN A 9 18.51 -0.66 -5.59
C ASN A 9 18.00 -1.46 -4.39
N LYS A 10 17.27 -0.81 -3.48
CA LYS A 10 16.67 -1.41 -2.29
C LYS A 10 15.19 -1.05 -2.19
N ALA A 11 14.42 -2.00 -1.69
CA ALA A 11 13.04 -1.75 -1.30
C ALA A 11 12.95 -1.30 0.16
N PHE A 12 12.03 -0.37 0.41
CA PHE A 12 11.74 0.20 1.72
C PHE A 12 10.23 0.27 1.98
N TYR A 13 9.87 0.29 3.25
CA TYR A 13 8.52 0.59 3.72
C TYR A 13 8.52 1.71 4.75
N LEU A 14 7.38 2.37 4.88
CA LEU A 14 7.13 3.38 5.90
C LEU A 14 6.54 2.69 7.13
N LYS A 15 7.30 2.66 8.22
CA LYS A 15 6.90 2.01 9.47
C LYS A 15 5.92 2.84 10.30
N ASP A 16 6.10 4.16 10.30
CA ASP A 16 5.28 5.12 11.05
C ASP A 16 4.91 6.30 10.17
N LYS A 17 3.61 6.49 9.93
CA LYS A 17 3.09 7.60 9.13
C LYS A 17 3.39 8.98 9.71
N ASN A 18 3.62 9.06 11.03
CA ASN A 18 4.00 10.32 11.69
C ASN A 18 5.46 10.70 11.39
N GLN A 19 6.25 9.79 10.82
CA GLN A 19 7.66 9.96 10.49
C GLN A 19 7.91 9.67 9.00
N PRO A 20 7.34 10.45 8.06
CA PRO A 20 7.37 10.19 6.62
C PRO A 20 8.78 10.19 5.99
N SER A 21 9.77 10.74 6.69
CA SER A 21 11.17 10.76 6.26
C SER A 21 11.97 9.52 6.67
N ILE A 22 11.44 8.69 7.57
CA ILE A 22 12.14 7.52 8.11
C ILE A 22 11.63 6.26 7.41
N TRP A 23 12.46 5.77 6.50
CA TRP A 23 12.19 4.58 5.71
C TRP A 23 12.98 3.40 6.24
N THR A 24 12.30 2.26 6.40
CA THR A 24 12.91 1.02 6.88
C THR A 24 13.08 0.05 5.72
N GLU A 25 14.20 -0.67 5.68
CA GLU A 25 14.44 -1.68 4.64
C GLU A 25 13.39 -2.79 4.72
N ILE A 26 12.90 -3.25 3.57
CA ILE A 26 11.78 -4.19 3.52
C ILE A 26 12.09 -5.55 4.15
N ASP A 27 13.37 -5.90 4.28
CA ASP A 27 13.80 -7.15 4.92
C ASP A 27 13.64 -7.13 6.45
N GLN A 28 13.53 -5.95 7.07
CA GLN A 28 13.27 -5.77 8.50
C GLN A 28 11.77 -5.77 8.84
N ILE A 29 10.90 -6.08 7.87
CA ILE A 29 9.45 -6.01 8.09
C ILE A 29 8.98 -7.11 9.05
N GLU A 30 8.28 -6.70 10.10
CA GLU A 30 7.70 -7.60 11.09
C GLU A 30 6.18 -7.71 10.94
N LYS A 31 5.57 -8.65 11.67
CA LYS A 31 4.12 -8.88 11.63
C LYS A 31 3.33 -7.63 12.02
N GLU A 32 3.79 -6.92 13.04
CA GLU A 32 3.18 -5.72 13.58
C GLU A 32 3.20 -4.59 12.55
N ASP A 33 4.27 -4.51 11.76
CA ASP A 33 4.42 -3.53 10.68
C ASP A 33 3.48 -3.84 9.51
N LEU A 34 3.30 -5.12 9.16
CA LEU A 34 2.30 -5.53 8.16
C LEU A 34 0.89 -5.15 8.57
N LEU A 35 0.53 -5.35 9.85
CA LEU A 35 -0.78 -4.98 10.37
C LEU A 35 -1.00 -3.46 10.32
N ARG A 36 0.04 -2.66 10.62
CA ARG A 36 -0.01 -1.20 10.48
C ARG A 36 -0.17 -0.75 9.03
N LEU A 37 0.59 -1.33 8.11
CA LEU A 37 0.46 -1.04 6.68
C LEU A 37 -0.96 -1.35 6.18
N LEU A 38 -1.55 -2.45 6.65
CA LEU A 38 -2.93 -2.79 6.32
C LEU A 38 -3.92 -1.77 6.88
N ASP A 39 -3.74 -1.34 8.14
CA ASP A 39 -4.57 -0.30 8.76
C ASP A 39 -4.49 1.03 7.98
N TYR A 40 -3.30 1.41 7.52
CA TYR A 40 -3.11 2.57 6.65
C TYR A 40 -3.81 2.37 5.30
N ALA A 41 -3.68 1.19 4.68
CA ALA A 41 -4.35 0.86 3.43
C ALA A 41 -5.88 0.88 3.53
N VAL A 42 -6.45 0.57 4.70
CA VAL A 42 -7.91 0.62 4.95
C VAL A 42 -8.39 2.06 5.05
N ASN A 43 -7.73 2.88 5.88
CA ASN A 43 -8.25 4.17 6.30
C ASN A 43 -7.82 5.35 5.42
N GLU A 44 -6.72 5.21 4.68
CA GLU A 44 -6.06 6.30 3.98
C GLU A 44 -5.78 5.95 2.51
N ASP A 45 -5.30 6.95 1.75
CA ASP A 45 -4.82 6.77 0.38
C ASP A 45 -3.41 6.17 0.42
N PHE A 46 -3.31 4.91 0.00
CA PHE A 46 -2.10 4.11 0.07
C PHE A 46 -1.46 3.95 -1.30
N GLU A 47 -0.28 4.55 -1.47
CA GLU A 47 0.49 4.44 -2.69
C GLU A 47 1.72 3.55 -2.48
N LEU A 48 2.12 2.88 -3.57
CA LEU A 48 3.30 2.02 -3.62
C LEU A 48 3.97 2.10 -5.00
N ASP A 49 5.29 1.95 -5.04
CA ASP A 49 6.01 1.82 -6.31
C ASP A 49 5.72 0.46 -6.97
N THR A 50 5.61 0.46 -8.29
CA THR A 50 5.48 -0.80 -9.05
C THR A 50 6.74 -1.64 -8.88
N TYR A 51 6.56 -2.93 -8.58
CA TYR A 51 7.66 -3.87 -8.51
C TYR A 51 8.39 -3.96 -9.85
N GLU A 52 9.70 -3.71 -9.83
CA GLU A 52 10.60 -3.90 -10.96
C GLU A 52 11.87 -4.61 -10.47
N GLU A 53 12.09 -5.85 -10.94
CA GLU A 53 13.20 -6.69 -10.51
C GLU A 53 14.58 -6.04 -10.77
N SER A 54 14.71 -5.30 -11.87
CA SER A 54 15.93 -4.56 -12.24
C SER A 54 16.27 -3.41 -11.27
N LYS A 55 15.27 -2.90 -10.52
CA LYS A 55 15.44 -1.79 -9.56
C LYS A 55 15.73 -2.26 -8.14
N ILE A 56 15.81 -3.57 -7.89
CA ILE A 56 16.12 -4.12 -6.57
C ILE A 56 17.26 -5.13 -6.74
N ALA A 57 18.43 -4.85 -6.19
CA ALA A 57 19.58 -5.75 -6.31
C ALA A 57 19.51 -6.94 -5.35
N ASN A 58 18.93 -6.73 -4.15
CA ASN A 58 18.85 -7.75 -3.12
C ASN A 58 17.67 -8.71 -3.39
N LYS A 59 17.96 -10.02 -3.53
CA LYS A 59 16.95 -11.06 -3.78
C LYS A 59 15.91 -11.18 -2.66
N ALA A 60 16.29 -11.00 -1.40
CA ALA A 60 15.32 -11.01 -0.30
C ALA A 60 14.35 -9.84 -0.42
N HIS A 61 14.86 -8.64 -0.75
CA HIS A 61 14.03 -7.46 -0.97
C HIS A 61 13.11 -7.67 -2.18
N GLN A 62 13.59 -8.29 -3.27
CA GLN A 62 12.77 -8.61 -4.43
C GLN A 62 11.58 -9.50 -4.03
N ILE A 63 11.85 -10.60 -3.33
CA ILE A 63 10.82 -11.57 -2.92
C ILE A 63 9.80 -10.90 -2.01
N ILE A 64 10.26 -10.24 -0.94
CA ILE A 64 9.37 -9.63 0.06
C ILE A 64 8.56 -8.51 -0.58
N TYR A 65 9.21 -7.60 -1.31
CA TYR A 65 8.53 -6.46 -1.94
C TYR A 65 7.50 -6.92 -2.95
N LYS A 66 7.85 -7.85 -3.85
CA LYS A 66 6.93 -8.40 -4.84
C LYS A 66 5.66 -8.95 -4.18
N HIS A 67 5.82 -9.84 -3.20
CA HIS A 67 4.67 -10.45 -2.53
C HIS A 67 3.83 -9.41 -1.78
N LEU A 68 4.46 -8.44 -1.13
CA LEU A 68 3.75 -7.40 -0.40
C LEU A 68 3.01 -6.45 -1.34
N SER A 69 3.66 -5.97 -2.39
CA SER A 69 3.06 -5.09 -3.39
C SER A 69 1.87 -5.77 -4.08
N GLU A 70 2.01 -7.03 -4.49
CA GLU A 70 0.91 -7.79 -5.11
C GLU A 70 -0.31 -7.91 -4.19
N LYS A 71 -0.09 -8.26 -2.92
CA LYS A 71 -1.15 -8.38 -1.92
C LYS A 71 -1.82 -7.03 -1.64
N MET A 72 -1.02 -5.98 -1.47
CA MET A 72 -1.54 -4.63 -1.20
C MET A 72 -2.31 -4.07 -2.40
N SER A 73 -1.79 -4.20 -3.62
CA SER A 73 -2.50 -3.78 -4.84
C SER A 73 -3.83 -4.52 -5.01
N THR A 74 -3.85 -5.83 -4.74
CA THR A 74 -5.10 -6.61 -4.78
C THR A 74 -6.10 -6.12 -3.74
N PHE A 75 -5.64 -5.85 -2.52
CA PHE A 75 -6.47 -5.33 -1.44
C PHE A 75 -7.05 -3.94 -1.79
N LEU A 76 -6.23 -3.02 -2.28
CA LEU A 76 -6.64 -1.68 -2.66
C LEU A 76 -7.64 -1.69 -3.82
N SER A 77 -7.41 -2.49 -4.85
CA SER A 77 -8.36 -2.64 -5.96
C SER A 77 -9.73 -3.12 -5.49
N ASN A 78 -9.78 -4.05 -4.54
CA ASN A 78 -11.05 -4.50 -3.95
C ASN A 78 -11.72 -3.42 -3.10
N LYS A 79 -10.94 -2.65 -2.32
CA LYS A 79 -11.44 -1.53 -1.51
C LYS A 79 -12.07 -0.46 -2.41
N ASP A 80 -11.40 -0.08 -3.48
CA ASP A 80 -11.88 0.94 -4.41
C ASP A 80 -13.15 0.46 -5.10
N ARG A 81 -13.18 -0.81 -5.54
CA ARG A 81 -14.41 -1.41 -6.09
C ARG A 81 -15.58 -1.36 -5.10
N PHE A 82 -15.35 -1.71 -3.84
CA PHE A 82 -16.38 -1.64 -2.81
C PHE A 82 -16.89 -0.21 -2.56
N LYS A 83 -15.98 0.77 -2.51
CA LYS A 83 -16.35 2.19 -2.39
C LYS A 83 -17.17 2.65 -3.59
N ASP A 84 -16.78 2.27 -4.80
CA ASP A 84 -17.50 2.63 -6.03
C ASP A 84 -18.89 2.00 -6.08
N GLU A 85 -19.02 0.72 -5.69
CA GLU A 85 -20.32 0.03 -5.58
C GLU A 85 -21.23 0.72 -4.54
N ALA A 86 -20.71 1.04 -3.35
CA ALA A 86 -21.47 1.76 -2.33
C ALA A 86 -21.90 3.16 -2.80
N ASN A 87 -20.97 3.93 -3.38
CA ASN A 87 -21.27 5.25 -3.92
C ASN A 87 -22.34 5.17 -5.02
N SER A 88 -22.23 4.20 -5.94
CA SER A 88 -23.23 3.99 -6.99
C SER A 88 -24.60 3.63 -6.42
N LEU A 89 -24.66 2.77 -5.40
CA LEU A 89 -25.90 2.36 -4.75
C LEU A 89 -26.59 3.54 -4.07
N TYR A 90 -25.82 4.37 -3.37
CA TYR A 90 -26.36 5.51 -2.63
C TYR A 90 -26.52 6.79 -3.47
N LYS A 91 -25.96 6.83 -4.69
CA LYS A 91 -26.05 7.99 -5.59
C LYS A 91 -27.49 8.42 -5.84
N GLU A 92 -28.38 7.49 -6.18
CA GLU A 92 -29.80 7.81 -6.39
C GLU A 92 -30.51 8.34 -5.14
N ALA A 93 -30.08 7.89 -3.95
CA ALA A 93 -30.63 8.38 -2.70
C ALA A 93 -30.08 9.78 -2.37
N ILE A 94 -28.80 10.04 -2.59
CA ILE A 94 -28.15 11.34 -2.38
C ILE A 94 -28.71 12.39 -3.35
N ASP A 95 -28.84 12.05 -4.63
CA ASP A 95 -29.38 12.94 -5.67
C ASP A 95 -30.84 13.34 -5.41
N LYS A 96 -31.60 12.55 -4.63
CA LYS A 96 -32.98 12.88 -4.23
C LYS A 96 -33.08 13.89 -3.08
N TYR A 97 -31.98 14.15 -2.37
CA TYR A 97 -31.91 15.12 -1.27
C TYR A 97 -31.09 16.37 -1.63
N GLN A 98 -30.51 16.44 -2.84
CA GLN A 98 -30.01 17.68 -3.45
C GLN A 98 -31.12 18.43 -4.19
#